data_AF-A0A1F6R6U3-F1
#
_entry.id   AF-A0A1F6R6U3-F1
#
_cell.length_a   1.000
_cell.length_b   1.000
_cell.length_c   1.000
_cell.angle_alpha   90.00
_cell.angle_beta   90.00
_cell.angle_gamma   90.00
#
_symmetry.space_group_name_H-M   'P 1'
#
loop_
_entity.id
_entity.type
_entity.pdbx_description
1 polymer ?
#
loop_
_entity_poly.entity_id
_entity_poly.type
_entity_poly.pdbx_seq_one_letter_code
_entity_poly.pdbx_strand_id
1 'polypeptide(L)'
;MATKGINVEENSIHLRAVKYGYQRPNGFMYDGIKKHYSKRPNEWGVVKKFLVDASENQRTGQNQNTPFILLERSGNLNYDQAKYTLSYEAFFNYLDYLELMEARKNAQSAFQTAIIAITISVIAMAVSIYYSIKQINSPVKIDVGQYQKIIDTFKK
;
A
#
# COMPACT_ATOMS: atom_id res chain seq x y z
N MET A 1 -1.62 16.74 -13.95
CA MET A 1 -2.31 17.12 -12.70
C MET A 1 -2.38 15.87 -11.84
N ALA A 2 -1.33 15.61 -11.05
CA ALA A 2 -1.26 14.43 -10.19
C ALA A 2 -1.87 14.79 -8.84
N THR A 3 -2.97 14.15 -8.48
CA THR A 3 -3.55 14.23 -7.14
C THR A 3 -2.49 13.78 -6.15
N LYS A 4 -2.00 14.75 -5.37
CA LYS A 4 -1.10 14.53 -4.23
C LYS A 4 -1.89 13.64 -3.26
N GLY A 5 -1.67 12.33 -3.35
CA GLY A 5 -2.21 11.34 -2.42
C GLY A 5 -1.81 11.78 -1.03
N ILE A 6 -2.79 12.33 -0.34
CA ILE A 6 -2.65 12.99 0.94
C ILE A 6 -2.02 11.96 1.90
N ASN A 7 -0.78 12.23 2.33
CA ASN A 7 -0.01 11.44 3.28
C ASN A 7 -0.54 11.63 4.72
N VAL A 8 -1.87 11.53 4.89
CA VAL A 8 -2.58 11.79 6.17
C VAL A 8 -2.76 10.51 6.97
N GLU A 9 -2.72 9.33 6.35
CA GLU A 9 -2.93 8.07 7.06
C GLU A 9 -1.73 7.70 7.96
N GLU A 10 -0.48 7.97 7.58
CA GLU A 10 0.68 7.70 8.46
C GLU A 10 0.74 8.61 9.72
N ASN A 11 -0.10 9.64 9.78
CA ASN A 11 -0.04 10.66 10.83
C ASN A 11 -1.05 10.49 11.98
N SER A 12 -1.88 9.45 11.99
CA SER A 12 -2.79 9.21 13.11
C SER A 12 -2.05 8.74 14.37
N ILE A 13 -2.38 9.34 15.52
CA ILE A 13 -1.85 8.95 16.84
C ILE A 13 -2.16 7.48 17.14
N HIS A 14 -3.36 7.02 16.76
CA HIS A 14 -3.81 5.65 16.95
C HIS A 14 -2.93 4.66 16.18
N LEU A 15 -2.68 4.93 14.89
CA LEU A 15 -1.83 4.08 14.05
C LEU A 15 -0.40 4.03 14.58
N ARG A 16 0.16 5.16 15.06
CA ARG A 16 1.49 5.16 15.69
C ARG A 16 1.53 4.32 16.96
N ALA A 17 0.51 4.44 17.81
CA ALA A 17 0.44 3.70 19.07
C ALA A 17 0.32 2.20 18.80
N VAL A 18 -0.53 1.81 17.85
CA VAL A 18 -0.72 0.42 17.44
C VAL A 18 0.57 -0.13 16.80
N LYS A 19 1.20 0.62 15.89
CA LYS A 19 2.49 0.26 15.29
C LYS A 19 3.58 0.02 16.34
N TYR A 20 3.64 0.85 17.39
CA TYR A 20 4.59 0.68 18.48
C TYR A 20 4.41 -0.67 19.21
N GLY A 21 3.16 -1.05 19.47
CA GLY A 21 2.81 -2.34 20.05
C GLY A 21 3.08 -3.51 19.10
N TYR A 22 2.77 -3.36 17.82
CA TYR A 22 2.98 -4.38 16.79
C TYR A 22 4.45 -4.77 16.66
N GLN A 23 5.37 -3.79 16.76
CA GLN A 23 6.82 -4.02 16.75
C GLN A 23 7.34 -4.78 17.98
N ARG A 24 6.49 -5.02 18.99
CA ARG A 24 6.85 -5.65 20.26
C ARG A 24 5.85 -6.77 20.60
N PRO A 25 5.93 -7.92 19.92
CA PRO A 25 4.98 -9.01 20.10
C PRO A 25 4.95 -9.57 21.54
N ASN A 26 6.08 -9.48 22.24
CA ASN A 26 6.20 -9.89 23.65
C ASN A 26 5.66 -8.84 24.64
N GLY A 27 5.04 -7.76 24.15
CA GLY A 27 4.57 -6.63 24.93
C GLY A 27 5.64 -5.58 25.23
N PHE A 28 5.23 -4.51 25.89
CA PHE A 28 6.04 -3.35 26.24
C PHE A 28 5.67 -2.81 27.62
N MET A 29 6.67 -2.23 28.31
CA MET A 29 6.45 -1.55 29.58
C MET A 29 5.97 -0.11 29.35
N TYR A 30 5.17 0.42 30.28
CA TYR A 30 4.71 1.81 30.28
C TYR A 30 5.84 2.83 30.05
N ASP A 31 6.96 2.69 30.75
CA ASP A 31 8.10 3.59 30.60
C ASP A 31 8.73 3.54 29.20
N GLY A 32 8.67 2.38 28.54
CA GLY A 32 9.15 2.21 27.18
C GLY A 32 8.34 3.06 26.19
N ILE A 33 7.02 2.97 26.25
CA ILE A 33 6.15 3.76 25.37
C ILE A 33 6.14 5.24 25.77
N LYS A 34 6.18 5.57 27.06
CA LYS A 34 6.33 6.95 27.55
C LYS A 34 7.59 7.61 27.00
N LYS A 35 8.71 6.89 27.02
CA LYS A 35 9.98 7.36 26.42
C LYS A 35 9.84 7.57 24.92
N HIS A 36 9.14 6.69 24.21
CA HIS A 36 8.87 6.83 22.77
C HIS A 36 8.09 8.12 22.45
N TYR A 37 7.13 8.49 23.29
CA TYR A 37 6.31 9.70 23.13
C TYR A 37 6.83 10.94 23.88
N SER A 38 8.03 10.89 24.47
CA SER A 38 8.61 12.00 25.26
C SER A 38 8.71 13.33 24.50
N LYS A 39 8.97 13.27 23.19
CA LYS A 39 9.04 14.46 22.30
C LYS A 39 7.68 14.91 21.77
N ARG A 40 6.59 14.24 22.14
CA ARG A 40 5.23 14.44 21.63
C ARG A 40 4.20 14.47 22.79
N PRO A 41 4.26 15.46 23.69
CA PRO A 41 3.46 15.49 24.91
C PRO A 41 1.95 15.48 24.65
N ASN A 42 1.50 16.13 23.57
CA ASN A 42 0.08 16.15 23.19
C ASN A 42 -0.42 14.76 22.77
N GLU A 43 0.41 13.98 22.07
CA GLU A 43 0.06 12.60 21.68
C GLU A 43 0.14 11.66 22.88
N TRP A 44 1.10 11.90 23.77
CA TRP A 44 1.26 11.12 24.98
C TRP A 44 0.00 11.13 25.85
N GLY A 45 -0.71 12.26 25.96
CA GLY A 45 -1.98 12.31 26.69
C GLY A 45 -3.01 11.29 26.20
N VAL A 46 -3.12 11.14 24.87
CA VAL A 46 -4.02 10.18 24.22
C VAL A 46 -3.54 8.75 24.44
N VAL A 47 -2.25 8.49 24.22
CA VAL A 47 -1.67 7.14 24.39
C VAL A 47 -1.74 6.68 25.86
N LYS A 48 -1.47 7.60 26.80
CA LYS A 48 -1.61 7.35 28.23
C LYS A 48 -3.05 6.94 28.56
N LYS A 49 -4.05 7.60 27.96
CA LYS A 49 -5.45 7.21 28.14
C LYS A 49 -5.69 5.76 27.71
N PHE A 50 -5.20 5.33 26.54
CA PHE A 50 -5.33 3.93 26.12
C PHE A 50 -4.77 2.92 27.14
N LEU A 51 -3.64 3.25 27.77
CA LEU A 51 -3.01 2.38 28.78
C LEU A 51 -3.76 2.38 30.11
N VAL A 52 -4.34 3.53 30.49
CA VAL A 52 -5.21 3.65 31.66
C VAL A 52 -6.49 2.84 31.42
N ASP A 53 -7.17 3.06 30.31
CA ASP A 53 -8.39 2.35 29.92
C ASP A 53 -8.14 0.82 29.87
N ALA A 54 -6.99 0.39 29.32
CA ALA A 54 -6.59 -1.03 29.30
C ALA A 54 -6.39 -1.61 30.71
N SER A 55 -5.77 -0.84 31.61
CA SER A 55 -5.60 -1.25 33.02
C SER A 55 -6.92 -1.25 33.78
N GLU A 56 -7.83 -0.32 33.47
CA GLU A 56 -9.16 -0.26 34.07
C GLU A 56 -10.02 -1.43 33.61
N ASN A 57 -10.06 -1.74 32.31
CA ASN A 57 -10.80 -2.88 31.77
C ASN A 57 -10.49 -4.18 32.52
N GLN A 58 -9.20 -4.44 32.78
CA GLN A 58 -8.80 -5.62 33.53
C GLN A 58 -9.15 -5.54 35.02
N ARG A 59 -9.16 -4.34 35.62
CA ARG A 59 -9.46 -4.15 37.05
C ARG A 59 -10.95 -4.22 37.35
N THR A 60 -11.78 -3.62 36.50
CA THR A 60 -13.21 -3.40 36.75
C THR A 60 -14.10 -4.32 35.91
N GLY A 61 -13.54 -5.05 34.94
CA GLY A 61 -14.31 -5.80 33.96
C GLY A 61 -15.04 -4.90 32.96
N GLN A 62 -14.75 -3.60 32.93
CA GLN A 62 -15.26 -2.71 31.89
C GLN A 62 -14.66 -3.07 30.53
N ASN A 63 -15.37 -2.70 29.47
CA ASN A 63 -14.95 -2.95 28.09
C ASN A 63 -14.81 -1.62 27.34
N GLN A 64 -14.00 -0.72 27.88
CA GLN A 64 -13.63 0.52 27.19
C GLN A 64 -12.81 0.15 25.94
N ASN A 65 -13.13 0.75 24.80
CA ASN A 65 -12.42 0.43 23.57
C ASN A 65 -11.01 1.02 23.58
N THR A 66 -9.99 0.15 23.62
CA THR A 66 -8.58 0.52 23.63
C THR A 66 -7.76 -0.46 22.79
N PRO A 67 -6.73 0.00 22.07
CA PRO A 67 -5.87 -0.88 21.28
C PRO A 67 -4.95 -1.77 22.12
N PHE A 68 -4.89 -1.57 23.45
CA PHE A 68 -3.96 -2.28 24.32
C PHE A 68 -4.69 -3.15 25.33
N ILE A 69 -4.01 -4.24 25.72
CA ILE A 69 -4.41 -5.12 26.81
C ILE A 69 -3.22 -5.28 27.77
N LEU A 70 -3.52 -5.58 29.02
CA LEU A 70 -2.50 -5.82 30.04
C LEU A 70 -2.06 -7.29 29.99
N LEU A 71 -0.76 -7.52 29.85
CA LEU A 71 -0.15 -8.85 29.73
C LEU A 71 0.34 -9.38 31.09
N GLU A 72 1.10 -8.56 31.82
CA GLU A 72 1.63 -8.91 33.14
C GLU A 72 1.50 -7.72 34.09
N ARG A 73 1.12 -8.02 35.33
CA ARG A 73 0.96 -7.04 36.41
C ARG A 73 2.01 -7.30 37.47
N SER A 74 2.92 -6.35 37.67
CA SER A 74 3.92 -6.43 38.74
C SER A 74 3.29 -5.99 40.06
N GLY A 75 2.70 -6.92 40.84
CA GLY A 75 2.35 -6.81 42.26
C GLY A 75 1.37 -5.69 42.67
N ASN A 76 1.72 -4.43 42.41
CA ASN A 76 0.88 -3.26 42.58
C ASN A 76 -0.05 -3.03 41.39
N LEU A 77 -1.25 -2.53 41.69
CA LEU A 77 -2.34 -2.31 40.74
C LEU A 77 -2.11 -1.13 39.78
N ASN A 78 -0.92 -0.52 39.77
CA ASN A 78 -0.67 0.72 39.04
C ASN A 78 -0.37 0.46 37.56
N TYR A 79 -1.00 1.27 36.69
CA TYR A 79 -0.85 1.20 35.24
C TYR A 79 0.57 1.56 34.76
N ASP A 80 1.37 2.25 35.56
CA ASP A 80 2.72 2.67 35.22
C ASP A 80 3.80 1.58 35.43
N GLN A 81 3.45 0.49 36.13
CA GLN A 81 4.33 -0.66 36.37
C GLN A 81 3.85 -1.93 35.64
N ALA A 82 2.91 -1.77 34.71
CA ALA A 82 2.32 -2.86 33.95
C ALA A 82 3.01 -3.07 32.60
N LYS A 83 2.95 -4.32 32.15
CA LYS A 83 3.34 -4.73 30.79
C LYS A 83 2.09 -4.82 29.93
N TYR A 84 2.13 -4.15 28.79
CA TYR A 84 1.01 -4.06 27.85
C TYR A 84 1.35 -4.77 26.55
N THR A 85 0.33 -5.26 25.86
CA THR A 85 0.45 -5.73 24.47
C THR A 85 -0.74 -5.25 23.67
N LEU A 86 -0.74 -5.48 22.36
CA LEU A 86 -1.88 -5.16 21.51
C LEU A 86 -3.06 -6.07 21.80
N SER A 87 -4.27 -5.50 21.75
CA SER A 87 -5.48 -6.30 21.61
C SER A 87 -5.47 -7.01 20.26
N TYR A 88 -6.12 -8.18 20.22
CA TYR A 88 -6.20 -8.97 18.99
C TYR A 88 -6.93 -8.21 17.86
N GLU A 89 -7.96 -7.46 18.21
CA GLU A 89 -8.67 -6.57 17.28
C GLU A 89 -7.75 -5.47 16.73
N ALA A 90 -6.97 -4.79 17.58
CA ALA A 90 -6.04 -3.78 17.12
C ALA A 90 -4.92 -4.36 16.25
N PHE A 91 -4.49 -5.59 16.54
CA PHE A 91 -3.50 -6.31 15.73
C PHE A 91 -4.04 -6.57 14.31
N PHE A 92 -5.24 -7.12 14.18
CA PHE A 92 -5.83 -7.37 12.86
C PHE A 92 -6.17 -6.09 12.10
N ASN A 93 -6.75 -5.09 12.77
CA ASN A 93 -7.02 -3.80 12.14
C ASN A 93 -5.73 -3.16 11.59
N TYR A 94 -4.58 -3.39 12.24
CA TYR A 94 -3.30 -2.93 11.72
C TYR A 94 -2.78 -3.77 10.55
N LEU A 95 -3.01 -5.09 10.56
CA LEU A 95 -2.69 -5.94 9.40
C LEU A 95 -3.53 -5.55 8.18
N ASP A 96 -4.84 -5.39 8.35
CA ASP A 96 -5.74 -4.94 7.27
C ASP A 96 -5.29 -3.59 6.70
N TYR A 97 -4.84 -2.67 7.57
CA TYR A 97 -4.26 -1.41 7.14
C TYR A 97 -3.00 -1.60 6.29
N LEU A 98 -2.10 -2.50 6.68
CA LEU A 98 -0.89 -2.81 5.91
C LEU A 98 -1.23 -3.44 4.54
N GLU A 99 -2.17 -4.38 4.52
CA GLU A 99 -2.66 -5.01 3.28
C GLU A 99 -3.30 -4.00 2.35
N LEU A 100 -4.12 -3.09 2.87
CA LEU A 100 -4.76 -2.03 2.09
C LEU A 100 -3.73 -1.04 1.54
N MET A 101 -2.68 -0.72 2.31
CA MET A 101 -1.56 0.10 1.86
C MET A 101 -0.76 -0.58 0.75
N GLU A 102 -0.52 -1.88 0.86
CA GLU A 102 0.15 -2.67 -0.17
C GLU A 102 -0.71 -2.76 -1.44
N ALA A 103 -2.00 -3.04 -1.30
CA ALA A 103 -2.96 -3.06 -2.41
C ALA A 103 -2.99 -1.72 -3.16
N ARG A 104 -2.98 -0.59 -2.43
CA ARG A 104 -2.90 0.75 -3.03
C ARG A 104 -1.59 0.96 -3.79
N LYS A 105 -0.45 0.56 -3.22
CA LYS A 105 0.85 0.65 -3.90
C LYS A 105 0.88 -0.20 -5.18
N ASN A 106 0.33 -1.42 -5.11
CA ASN A 106 0.22 -2.32 -6.25
C ASN A 106 -0.71 -1.76 -7.32
N ALA A 107 -1.86 -1.18 -6.93
CA ALA A 107 -2.77 -0.51 -7.86
C ALA A 107 -2.11 0.70 -8.55
N GLN A 108 -1.33 1.50 -7.83
CA GLN A 108 -0.58 2.61 -8.41
C GLN A 108 0.48 2.13 -9.41
N SER A 109 1.21 1.07 -9.08
CA SER A 109 2.17 0.46 -10.01
C SER A 109 1.47 -0.11 -11.25
N ALA A 110 0.35 -0.82 -11.07
CA ALA A 110 -0.43 -1.37 -12.16
C ALA A 110 -0.98 -0.27 -13.08
N PHE A 111 -1.40 0.87 -12.52
CA PHE A 111 -1.84 2.03 -13.28
C PHE A 111 -0.72 2.61 -14.15
N GLN A 112 0.51 2.71 -13.62
CA GLN A 112 1.67 3.15 -14.41
C GLN A 112 1.97 2.16 -15.56
N THR A 113 1.97 0.87 -15.27
CA THR A 113 2.16 -0.18 -16.30
C THR A 113 1.09 -0.09 -17.39
N ALA A 114 -0.17 0.14 -17.01
CA ALA A 114 -1.27 0.31 -17.95
C ALA A 114 -1.08 1.53 -18.86
N ILE A 115 -0.64 2.68 -18.31
CA ILE A 115 -0.33 3.87 -19.12
C ILE A 115 0.76 3.59 -20.15
N ILE A 116 1.82 2.87 -19.76
CA ILE A 116 2.91 2.50 -20.68
C ILE A 116 2.38 1.58 -21.78
N ALA A 117 1.59 0.56 -21.43
CA ALA A 117 1.00 -0.38 -22.39
C ALA A 117 0.07 0.32 -23.39
N ILE A 118 -0.76 1.26 -22.93
CA ILE A 118 -1.62 2.09 -23.78
C ILE A 118 -0.77 2.91 -24.74
N THR A 119 0.30 3.53 -24.24
CA THR A 119 1.20 4.36 -25.05
C THR A 119 1.86 3.54 -26.16
N ILE A 120 2.36 2.34 -25.85
CA ILE A 120 2.95 1.43 -26.83
C ILE A 120 1.90 1.02 -27.89
N SER A 121 0.67 0.72 -27.46
CA SER A 121 -0.42 0.35 -28.36
C SER A 121 -0.76 1.48 -29.35
N VAL A 122 -0.82 2.72 -28.88
CA VAL A 122 -1.07 3.89 -29.74
C VAL A 122 0.06 4.08 -30.76
N ILE A 123 1.33 3.93 -30.34
CA ILE A 123 2.48 4.03 -31.25
C ILE A 123 2.45 2.91 -32.29
N ALA A 124 2.21 1.67 -31.88
CA ALA A 124 2.14 0.53 -32.79
C ALA A 124 1.03 0.71 -33.85
N MET A 125 -0.13 1.22 -33.42
CA MET A 125 -1.23 1.57 -34.32
C MET A 125 -0.82 2.64 -35.33
N ALA A 126 -0.16 3.72 -34.89
CA ALA A 126 0.31 4.78 -35.77
C ALA A 126 1.34 4.27 -36.79
N VAL A 127 2.27 3.43 -36.36
CA VAL A 127 3.27 2.79 -37.24
C VAL A 127 2.60 1.89 -38.28
N SER A 128 1.63 1.08 -37.87
CA SER A 128 0.86 0.21 -38.76
C SER A 128 0.12 1.00 -39.86
N ILE A 129 -0.54 2.10 -39.48
CA ILE A 129 -1.20 3.00 -40.43
C ILE A 129 -0.18 3.61 -41.40
N TYR A 130 0.96 4.10 -40.90
CA TYR A 130 2.02 4.70 -41.71
C TYR A 130 2.56 3.72 -42.77
N TYR A 131 2.88 2.48 -42.37
CA TYR A 131 3.37 1.46 -43.31
C TYR A 131 2.30 1.04 -44.32
N SER A 132 1.03 0.94 -43.89
CA SER A 132 -0.08 0.63 -44.79
C SER A 132 -0.22 1.68 -45.90
N ILE A 133 -0.18 2.97 -45.55
CA ILE A 133 -0.23 4.07 -46.53
C ILE A 133 1.00 4.04 -47.45
N LYS A 134 2.21 3.83 -46.89
CA LYS A 134 3.44 3.74 -47.67
C LYS A 134 3.41 2.57 -48.65
N GLN A 135 2.85 1.43 -48.26
CA GLN A 135 2.71 0.26 -49.11
C GLN A 135 1.75 0.53 -50.28
N ILE A 136 0.61 1.18 -50.03
CA ILE A 136 -0.36 1.55 -51.07
C ILE A 136 0.27 2.52 -52.09
N ASN A 137 1.04 3.50 -51.62
CA ASN A 137 1.66 4.53 -52.47
C ASN A 137 3.00 4.10 -53.10
N SER A 138 3.53 2.93 -52.73
CA SER A 138 4.79 2.46 -53.30
C SER A 138 4.52 1.92 -54.72
N PRO A 139 5.23 2.40 -55.75
CA PRO A 139 5.08 1.86 -57.08
C PRO A 139 5.44 0.38 -57.06
N VAL A 140 4.52 -0.46 -57.50
CA VAL A 140 4.76 -1.90 -57.68
C VAL A 140 5.83 -2.03 -58.75
N LYS A 141 7.09 -2.19 -58.33
CA LYS A 141 8.17 -2.59 -59.23
C LYS A 141 7.93 -4.06 -59.56
N ILE A 142 7.19 -4.32 -60.62
CA ILE A 142 7.11 -5.65 -61.20
C ILE A 142 8.49 -5.96 -61.78
N ASP A 143 9.14 -6.98 -61.24
CA ASP A 143 10.41 -7.46 -61.76
C ASP A 143 10.21 -7.93 -63.21
N VAL A 144 11.05 -7.44 -64.12
CA VAL A 144 10.96 -7.70 -65.56
C VAL A 144 11.01 -9.21 -65.84
N GLY A 145 11.74 -9.97 -65.01
CA GLY A 145 11.80 -11.43 -65.09
C GLY A 145 10.48 -12.14 -64.74
N GLN A 146 9.63 -11.55 -63.90
CA GLN A 146 8.29 -12.06 -63.61
C GLN A 146 7.31 -11.74 -64.75
N TYR A 147 7.44 -10.56 -65.37
CA TYR A 147 6.64 -10.16 -66.53
C TYR A 147 6.84 -11.13 -67.71
N GLN A 148 8.10 -11.51 -67.97
CA GLN A 148 8.43 -12.43 -69.05
C GLN A 148 7.83 -13.82 -68.83
N LYS A 149 7.88 -14.34 -67.58
CA LYS A 149 7.26 -15.63 -67.22
C LYS A 149 5.75 -15.66 -67.43
N ILE A 150 5.06 -14.56 -67.15
CA ILE A 150 3.60 -14.46 -67.38
C ILE A 150 3.32 -14.48 -68.88
N ILE A 151 4.05 -13.68 -69.67
CA ILE A 151 3.90 -13.63 -71.13
C ILE A 151 4.18 -14.99 -71.77
N ASP A 152 5.22 -15.70 -71.34
CA ASP A 152 5.57 -17.01 -71.87
C ASP A 152 4.56 -18.10 -71.49
N THR A 153 3.85 -17.94 -70.37
CA THR A 153 2.77 -18.85 -69.95
C THR A 153 1.51 -18.66 -70.81
N PHE A 154 1.22 -17.45 -71.28
CA PHE A 154 0.10 -17.17 -72.18
C PHE A 154 0.39 -17.42 -73.67
N LYS A 155 1.68 -17.54 -74.05
CA LYS A 155 2.10 -17.87 -75.43
C LYS A 155 2.16 -19.37 -75.74
N LYS A 156 1.91 -20.22 -74.75
CA LYS A 156 1.73 -21.66 -74.91
C LYS A 156 0.27 -22.00 -75.10
#